data_AF-A0AAW4NEV5-F1
#
_entry.id   AF-A0AAW4NEV5-F1
#
_cell.length_a   1.000
_cell.length_b   1.000
_cell.length_c   1.000
_cell.angle_alpha   90.00
_cell.angle_beta   90.00
_cell.angle_gamma   90.00
#
_symmetry.space_group_name_H-M   'P 1'
#
loop_
_entity.id
_entity.type
_entity.pdbx_description
1 polymer ?
#
loop_
_entity_poly.entity_id
_entity_poly.type
_entity_poly.pdbx_seq_one_letter_code
_entity_poly.pdbx_strand_id
1 'polypeptide(L)' 'MERLFVFADFNWLGKAELVGELCYEKLHGSDSYAFKFDENWLKVHAGSLATLLQIPAREIDMFKERFKLNL' A
#
# COMPACT_ATOMS: atom_id res chain seq x y z
N MET A 1 -9.05 -9.04 -15.88
CA MET A 1 -8.40 -8.39 -14.73
C MET A 1 -6.91 -8.40 -14.96
N GLU A 2 -6.35 -7.24 -15.26
CA GLU A 2 -4.92 -7.05 -15.47
C GLU A 2 -4.26 -6.68 -14.15
N ARG A 3 -3.03 -7.14 -13.93
CA ARG A 3 -2.28 -6.89 -12.70
C ARG A 3 -0.87 -6.45 -13.01
N LEU A 4 -0.46 -5.36 -12.37
CA LEU A 4 0.90 -4.86 -12.40
C LEU A 4 1.49 -4.98 -11.00
N PHE A 5 2.67 -5.61 -10.90
CA PHE A 5 3.43 -5.60 -9.67
C PHE A 5 4.12 -4.24 -9.51
N VAL A 6 3.98 -3.66 -8.33
CA VAL A 6 4.51 -2.34 -8.02
C VAL A 6 5.67 -2.49 -7.05
N PHE A 7 6.84 -2.06 -7.52
CA PHE A 7 8.07 -2.02 -6.73
C PHE A 7 8.34 -0.57 -6.33
N ALA A 8 8.77 -0.35 -5.09
CA ALA A 8 9.21 0.96 -4.62
C ALA A 8 10.66 0.90 -4.14
N ASP A 9 11.36 2.01 -4.36
CA ASP A 9 12.74 2.24 -3.96
C ASP A 9 12.81 3.51 -3.12
N PHE A 10 12.22 3.45 -1.93
CA PHE A 10 12.25 4.58 -0.99
C PHE A 10 13.65 4.74 -0.41
N ASN A 11 14.05 5.98 -0.07
CA ASN A 11 15.37 6.28 0.51
C ASN A 11 15.71 5.49 1.78
N TRP A 12 14.70 4.99 2.50
CA TRP A 12 14.86 4.19 3.72
C TRP A 12 14.84 2.68 3.46
N LEU A 13 14.59 2.24 2.23
CA LEU A 13 14.75 0.86 1.80
C LEU A 13 16.21 0.63 1.37
N GLY A 14 16.77 -0.54 1.70
CA GLY A 14 18.11 -0.91 1.27
C GLY A 14 18.19 -1.37 -0.20
N LYS A 15 17.04 -1.63 -0.82
CA LYS A 15 16.86 -2.04 -2.21
C LYS A 15 15.40 -1.83 -2.63
N ALA A 16 15.14 -1.86 -3.93
CA ALA A 16 13.77 -1.92 -4.42
C ALA A 16 13.04 -3.18 -3.92
N GLU A 17 11.83 -3.00 -3.39
CA GLU A 17 11.01 -4.08 -2.83
C GLU A 17 9.60 -4.07 -3.42
N LEU A 18 8.96 -5.25 -3.47
CA LEU A 18 7.57 -5.38 -3.91
C LEU A 18 6.65 -4.79 -2.84
N VAL A 19 5.95 -3.70 -3.17
CA VAL A 19 5.05 -3.00 -2.25
C VAL A 19 3.60 -3.44 -2.41
N GLY A 20 3.24 -3.96 -3.58
CA GLY A 20 1.89 -4.44 -3.83
C GLY A 20 1.58 -4.68 -5.30
N GLU A 21 0.29 -4.82 -5.58
CA GLU A 21 -0.26 -5.02 -6.91
C GLU A 21 -1.29 -3.95 -7.25
N LEU A 22 -1.17 -3.39 -8.46
CA LEU A 22 -2.18 -2.53 -9.07
C LEU A 22 -3.04 -3.40 -9.99
N CYS A 23 -4.31 -3.52 -9.66
CA CYS A 23 -5.32 -4.23 -10.41
C CYS A 23 -6.11 -3.26 -11.29
N TYR A 24 -6.28 -3.61 -12.56
CA TYR A 24 -7.17 -2.93 -13.48
C TYR A 24 -8.28 -3.87 -13.96
N GLU A 25 -9.50 -3.35 -13.97
CA GLU A 25 -10.66 -4.03 -14.51
C GLU A 25 -11.59 -3.06 -15.21
N LYS A 26 -12.07 -3.44 -16.41
CA LYS A 26 -13.10 -2.71 -17.13
C LYS A 26 -14.46 -3.32 -16.81
N LEU A 27 -15.30 -2.61 -16.07
CA LEU A 27 -16.64 -3.04 -15.67
C LEU A 27 -17.69 -2.13 -16.32
N HIS A 28 -18.60 -2.71 -17.12
CA HIS A 28 -19.72 -1.99 -17.75
C HIS A 28 -19.29 -0.72 -18.52
N GLY A 29 -18.13 -0.77 -19.20
CA GLY A 29 -17.59 0.35 -19.95
C GLY A 29 -16.85 1.40 -19.11
N SER A 30 -16.82 1.25 -17.78
CA SER A 30 -16.05 2.08 -16.86
C SER A 30 -14.74 1.40 -16.47
N ASP A 31 -13.67 2.19 -16.38
CA ASP A 31 -12.35 1.73 -15.97
C ASP A 31 -12.24 1.79 -14.44
N SER A 32 -11.92 0.65 -13.81
CA SER A 32 -11.77 0.50 -12.37
C SER A 32 -10.34 0.12 -12.02
N TYR A 33 -9.75 0.82 -11.05
CA TYR A 33 -8.39 0.59 -10.58
C TYR A 33 -8.41 0.35 -9.07
N ALA A 34 -7.68 -0.66 -8.62
CA ALA A 34 -7.53 -0.97 -7.20
C ALA A 34 -6.08 -1.29 -6.90
N PHE A 35 -5.55 -0.72 -5.83
CA PHE A 35 -4.22 -1.06 -5.34
C PHE A 35 -4.34 -1.91 -4.08
N LYS A 36 -3.60 -3.03 -4.04
CA LYS A 36 -3.50 -3.90 -2.88
C LYS A 36 -2.04 -3.97 -2.43
N PHE A 37 -1.78 -3.57 -1.19
CA PHE A 37 -0.46 -3.70 -0.59
C PHE A 37 -0.07 -5.17 -0.40
N ASP A 38 1.22 -5.46 -0.55
CA ASP A 38 1.80 -6.71 -0.09
C ASP A 38 1.74 -6.76 1.44
N GLU A 39 1.10 -7.81 1.97
CA GLU A 39 0.86 -7.94 3.41
C GLU A 39 2.17 -8.13 4.20
N ASN A 40 3.19 -8.74 3.61
CA ASN A 40 4.47 -8.96 4.29
C ASN A 40 5.25 -7.66 4.35
N TRP A 41 5.27 -6.90 3.25
CA TRP A 41 5.89 -5.59 3.18
C TRP A 41 5.23 -4.62 4.18
N LEU A 42 3.90 -4.59 4.21
CA LEU A 42 3.15 -3.68 5.08
C LEU A 42 3.35 -4.00 6.57
N LYS A 43 3.47 -5.28 6.96
CA LYS A 43 3.79 -5.68 8.34
C LYS A 43 5.12 -5.11 8.84
N VAL A 44 6.12 -4.97 7.96
CA VAL A 44 7.45 -4.48 8.33
C VAL A 44 7.53 -2.96 8.23
N HIS A 45 6.87 -2.36 7.22
CA HIS A 45 7.12 -0.98 6.83
C HIS A 45 5.96 -0.02 7.04
N ALA A 46 4.83 -0.47 7.60
CA ALA A 46 3.65 0.38 7.80
C ALA A 46 3.93 1.65 8.61
N GLY A 47 4.84 1.62 9.59
CA GLY A 47 5.18 2.80 10.39
C GLY A 47 5.93 3.85 9.58
N SER A 48 6.92 3.40 8.80
CA SER A 48 7.67 4.24 7.86
C SER A 48 6.75 4.80 6.76
N LEU A 49 5.82 3.99 6.25
CA LEU A 49 4.82 4.42 5.26
C LEU A 49 3.88 5.48 5.84
N ALA A 50 3.33 5.28 7.05
CA ALA A 50 2.43 6.23 7.68
C ALA A 50 3.09 7.59 7.91
N THR A 51 4.39 7.58 8.26
CA THR A 51 5.19 8.80 8.38
C THR A 51 5.37 9.50 7.03
N LEU A 52 5.69 8.75 5.97
CA LEU A 52 5.86 9.29 4.61
C LEU A 52 4.55 9.90 4.08
N LEU A 53 3.41 9.26 4.39
CA LEU A 53 2.08 9.74 4.03
C LEU A 53 1.58 10.90 4.92
N GLN A 54 2.39 11.36 5.88
CA GLN A 54 2.04 12.43 6.82
C GLN A 54 0.71 12.18 7.54
N ILE A 55 0.42 10.91 7.86
CA ILE A 55 -0.83 10.56 8.53
C ILE A 55 -0.83 11.21 9.92
N PRO A 56 -1.82 12.07 10.23
CA PRO A 56 -1.91 12.69 11.54
C PRO A 56 -1.99 11.62 12.64
N ALA A 57 -1.31 11.84 13.78
CA ALA A 57 -1.29 10.87 14.87
C ALA A 57 -2.69 10.41 15.33
N ARG A 58 -3.67 11.31 15.28
CA ARG A 58 -5.09 11.03 15.60
C ARG A 58 -5.80 10.11 14.61
N GLU A 59 -5.26 9.94 13.40
CA GLU A 59 -5.81 9.10 12.32
C GLU A 59 -5.04 7.78 12.17
N ILE A 60 -4.01 7.56 12.99
CA ILE A 60 -3.23 6.31 12.98
C ILE A 60 -4.12 5.11 13.27
N ASP A 61 -5.02 5.19 14.25
CA ASP A 61 -5.91 4.06 14.58
C ASP A 61 -6.89 3.74 13.44
N MET A 62 -7.45 4.76 12.78
CA MET A 62 -8.25 4.58 11.56
C MET A 62 -7.45 3.90 10.45
N PHE A 63 -6.17 4.28 10.29
CA PHE A 63 -5.29 3.65 9.31
C PHE A 63 -5.01 2.19 9.70
N LYS A 64 -4.73 1.90 10.97
CA LYS A 64 -4.53 0.54 11.48
C LYS A 64 -5.75 -0.35 11.21
N GLU A 65 -6.95 0.13 11.51
CA GLU A 65 -8.20 -0.61 11.27
C GLU A 65 -8.44 -0.85 9.78
N ARG A 66 -8.30 0.20 8.96
CA ARG A 66 -8.59 0.13 7.52
C ARG A 66 -7.66 -0.85 6.79
N PHE A 67 -6.40 -0.91 7.20
CA PHE A 67 -5.40 -1.78 6.58
C PHE A 67 -5.14 -3.07 7.37
N LYS A 68 -5.87 -3.32 8.46
CA LYS A 68 -5.72 -4.48 9.35
C LYS A 68 -4.27 -4.68 9.82
N LEU A 69 -3.63 -3.58 10.20
CA LEU A 69 -2.23 -3.56 10.56
C LEU A 69 -2.00 -3.77 12.04
N ASN A 70 -1.18 -4.77 12.36
CA ASN A 70 -0.59 -4.92 13.69
C ASN A 70 0.69 -4.08 13.75
N LEU A 71 0.49 -2.77 13.95
CA LEU A 71 1.54 -1.76 14.13
C LEU A 71 1.84 -1.56 15.61
#